data_AF-A0A936NWL9-F1
#
_entry.id   AF-A0A936NWL9-F1
#
_cell.length_a   1.000
_cell.length_b   1.000
_cell.length_c   1.000
_cell.angle_alpha   90.00
_cell.angle_beta   90.00
_cell.angle_gamma   90.00
#
_symmetry.space_group_name_H-M   'P 1'
#
loop_
_entity.id
_entity.type
_entity.pdbx_description
1 polymer ?
#
loop_
_entity_poly.entity_id
_entity_poly.type
_entity_poly.pdbx_seq_one_letter_code
_entity_poly.pdbx_strand_id
1 'polypeptide(L)' 'MAADDAMIGDERRQAVSKAIASLPDKYRAPLVLCDIEEKSYEEISEVLGLPVGTVKSRINRARNLLKEKLRDLI' A
#
# COMPACT_ATOMS: atom_id res chain seq x y z
N MET A 1 16.24 23.55 12.20
CA MET A 1 15.91 22.14 12.47
C MET A 1 14.57 21.72 11.85
N ALA A 2 13.53 22.56 11.76
CA ALA A 2 12.24 22.19 11.15
C ALA A 2 12.26 21.95 9.62
N ALA A 3 13.24 22.51 8.90
CA ALA A 3 13.36 22.31 7.45
C ALA A 3 13.82 20.89 7.08
N ASP A 4 14.68 20.28 7.90
CA ASP A 4 15.22 18.93 7.66
C ASP A 4 14.16 17.85 7.91
N ASP A 5 13.36 17.98 8.99
CA ASP A 5 12.28 17.04 9.28
C ASP A 5 11.19 17.04 8.18
N ALA A 6 10.89 18.22 7.62
CA ALA A 6 9.94 18.35 6.52
C ALA A 6 10.45 17.72 5.22
N MET A 7 11.74 17.90 4.90
CA MET A 7 12.37 17.28 3.72
C MET A 7 12.45 15.76 3.85
N ILE A 8 12.89 15.24 5.00
CA ILE A 8 12.94 13.79 5.27
C ILE A 8 11.54 13.16 5.18
N GLY A 9 10.53 13.86 5.70
CA GLY A 9 9.14 13.43 5.60
C GLY A 9 8.62 13.34 4.16
N ASP A 10 9.05 14.25 3.29
CA ASP A 10 8.64 14.28 1.88
C ASP A 10 9.31 13.18 1.06
N GLU A 11 10.63 12.99 1.23
CA GLU A 11 11.37 11.92 0.56
C GLU A 11 10.81 10.54 0.91
N ARG A 12 10.47 10.33 2.19
CA ARG A 12 9.87 9.07 2.64
C ARG A 12 8.48 8.85 2.05
N ARG A 13 7.66 9.90 1.92
CA ARG A 13 6.34 9.81 1.26
C ARG A 13 6.48 9.47 -0.22
N GLN A 14 7.41 10.10 -0.93
CA GLN A 14 7.66 9.81 -2.34
C GLN A 14 8.14 8.38 -2.54
N ALA A 15 9.04 7.90 -1.69
CA ALA A 15 9.51 6.51 -1.68
C ALA A 15 8.35 5.51 -1.55
N VAL A 16 7.47 5.73 -0.57
CA VAL A 16 6.28 4.87 -0.35
C VAL A 16 5.33 4.92 -1.56
N SER A 17 5.05 6.11 -2.08
CA SER A 17 4.19 6.28 -3.26
C SER A 17 4.73 5.53 -4.49
N LYS A 18 6.04 5.65 -4.76
CA LYS A 18 6.73 4.90 -5.84
C LYS A 18 6.68 3.39 -5.61
N ALA A 19 6.89 2.94 -4.37
CA ALA A 19 6.83 1.53 -4.02
C ALA A 19 5.42 0.96 -4.28
N ILE A 20 4.37 1.67 -3.86
CA ILE A 20 2.95 1.31 -4.11
C ILE A 20 2.67 1.27 -5.61
N ALA A 21 3.10 2.28 -6.36
CA ALA A 21 2.90 2.35 -7.81
C ALA A 21 3.59 1.20 -8.57
N SER A 22 4.69 0.66 -8.03
CA SER A 22 5.42 -0.47 -8.62
C SER A 22 4.83 -1.85 -8.29
N LEU A 23 3.78 -1.92 -7.47
CA LEU A 23 3.09 -3.18 -7.18
C LEU A 23 2.23 -3.62 -8.37
N PRO A 24 2.13 -4.93 -8.64
CA PRO A 24 1.15 -5.45 -9.59
C PRO A 24 -0.27 -4.99 -9.23
N ASP A 25 -1.07 -4.64 -10.24
CA ASP A 25 -2.42 -4.05 -10.09
C ASP A 25 -3.33 -4.86 -9.16
N LYS A 26 -3.26 -6.20 -9.26
CA LYS A 26 -4.03 -7.12 -8.41
C LYS A 26 -3.75 -6.99 -6.91
N TYR A 27 -2.61 -6.42 -6.52
CA TYR A 27 -2.22 -6.17 -5.12
C TYR A 27 -2.36 -4.69 -4.76
N ARG A 28 -2.12 -3.79 -5.71
CA ARG A 28 -2.21 -2.34 -5.53
C ARG A 28 -3.63 -1.90 -5.17
N ALA A 29 -4.64 -2.31 -5.95
CA ALA A 29 -6.02 -1.89 -5.73
C ALA A 29 -6.57 -2.21 -4.33
N PRO A 30 -6.53 -3.48 -3.84
CA PRO A 30 -7.03 -3.79 -2.51
C PRO A 30 -6.20 -3.16 -1.38
N LEU A 31 -4.90 -2.92 -1.61
CA LEU A 31 -4.05 -2.23 -0.65
C LEU A 31 -4.43 -0.76 -0.51
N VAL A 32 -4.60 -0.04 -1.62
CA VAL A 32 -4.99 1.39 -1.60
C VAL A 32 -6.36 1.56 -0.94
N LEU A 33 -7.33 0.72 -1.29
CA LEU A 33 -8.66 0.79 -0.69
C LEU A 33 -8.64 0.54 0.82
N CYS A 34 -7.74 -0.32 1.31
CA CYS A 34 -7.62 -0.63 2.74
C CYS A 34 -6.81 0.42 3.51
N ASP A 35 -5.62 0.78 3.02
CA ASP A 35 -4.63 1.55 3.78
C ASP A 35 -4.72 3.06 3.53
N ILE A 36 -5.35 3.49 2.44
CA ILE A 36 -5.51 4.91 2.08
C ILE A 36 -6.97 5.34 2.17
N GLU A 37 -7.89 4.54 1.63
CA GLU A 37 -9.33 4.85 1.67
C GLU A 37 -10.04 4.27 2.91
N GLU A 38 -9.29 3.61 3.80
CA GLU A 38 -9.76 3.04 5.09
C GLU A 38 -11.00 2.14 4.98
N LYS A 39 -11.21 1.47 3.84
CA LYS A 39 -12.34 0.57 3.62
C LYS A 39 -12.19 -0.75 4.36
N SER A 40 -13.31 -1.30 4.81
CA SER A 40 -13.39 -2.65 5.35
C SER A 40 -13.11 -3.73 4.28
N TYR A 41 -12.74 -4.94 4.72
CA TYR A 41 -12.49 -6.03 3.77
C TYR A 41 -13.76 -6.45 3.02
N GLU A 42 -14.92 -6.31 3.64
CA GLU A 42 -16.24 -6.53 3.06
C GLU A 42 -16.52 -5.53 1.93
N GLU A 43 -16.34 -4.23 2.16
CA GLU A 43 -16.50 -3.20 1.11
C GLU A 43 -15.52 -3.41 -0.05
N ILE A 44 -14.27 -3.77 0.25
CA ILE A 44 -13.26 -4.03 -0.79
C ILE A 44 -13.65 -5.26 -1.61
N SER A 45 -14.21 -6.28 -0.96
CA SER A 45 -14.74 -7.49 -1.60
C SER A 45 -15.85 -7.13 -2.59
N GLU A 46 -16.78 -6.27 -2.18
CA GLU A 46 -17.87 -5.77 -3.04
C GLU A 46 -17.35 -4.91 -4.20
N VAL A 47 -16.46 -3.95 -3.93
CA VAL A 47 -15.88 -3.05 -4.94
C VAL A 47 -15.08 -3.81 -6.00
N LEU A 48 -14.32 -4.83 -5.61
CA LEU A 48 -13.46 -5.59 -6.52
C LEU A 48 -14.12 -6.86 -7.09
N GLY A 49 -15.30 -7.25 -6.59
CA GLY A 49 -15.95 -8.51 -6.94
C GLY A 49 -15.13 -9.75 -6.56
N LEU A 50 -14.41 -9.70 -5.44
CA LEU A 50 -13.49 -10.76 -4.99
C LEU A 50 -13.93 -11.31 -3.64
N PRO A 51 -13.76 -12.61 -3.35
CA PRO A 51 -14.02 -13.14 -2.03
C PRO A 51 -13.21 -12.42 -0.94
N VAL A 52 -13.80 -12.18 0.24
CA VAL A 52 -13.11 -11.55 1.39
C VAL A 52 -11.79 -12.25 1.74
N GLY A 53 -11.71 -13.58 1.63
CA GLY A 53 -10.46 -14.35 1.81
C GLY A 53 -9.38 -14.01 0.76
N THR A 54 -9.79 -13.74 -0.48
CA THR A 54 -8.90 -13.27 -1.55
C THR A 54 -8.45 -11.83 -1.31
N VAL A 55 -9.33 -10.96 -0.81
CA VAL A 55 -8.97 -9.59 -0.39
C VAL A 55 -7.91 -9.62 0.69
N LYS A 56 -8.15 -10.36 1.79
CA LYS A 56 -7.20 -10.51 2.90
C LYS A 56 -5.84 -11.01 2.44
N SER A 57 -5.81 -12.06 1.62
CA SER A 57 -4.55 -12.62 1.10
C SER A 57 -3.82 -11.65 0.15
N ARG A 58 -4.54 -10.92 -0.73
CA ARG A 58 -3.93 -9.92 -1.61
C ARG A 58 -3.35 -8.74 -0.84
N ILE A 59 -4.03 -8.23 0.19
CA ILE A 59 -3.53 -7.15 1.04
C ILE A 59 -2.27 -7.59 1.79
N ASN A 60 -2.29 -8.78 2.39
CA ASN A 60 -1.12 -9.32 3.07
C ASN A 60 0.09 -9.44 2.13
N ARG A 61 -0.12 -9.98 0.92
CA ARG A 61 0.95 -10.05 -0.09
C ARG A 61 1.42 -8.67 -0.55
N ALA A 62 0.51 -7.71 -0.73
CA ALA A 62 0.85 -6.34 -1.11
C ALA A 62 1.76 -5.69 -0.06
N ARG A 63 1.44 -5.82 1.23
CA ARG A 63 2.26 -5.31 2.34
C ARG A 63 3.63 -5.99 2.41
N ASN A 64 3.71 -7.29 2.17
CA ASN A 64 5.01 -7.99 2.12
C ASN A 64 5.88 -7.49 0.96
N LEU A 65 5.30 -7.33 -0.24
CA LEU A 65 6.01 -6.78 -1.40
C LEU A 65 6.48 -5.34 -1.17
N LEU A 66 5.66 -4.51 -0.50
CA LEU A 66 6.09 -3.17 -0.09
C LEU A 66 7.24 -3.23 0.90
N LYS A 67 7.17 -4.12 1.89
CA LYS A 67 8.23 -4.29 2.88
C LYS A 67 9.55 -4.66 2.20
N GLU A 68 9.52 -5.59 1.25
CA GLU A 68 10.71 -5.95 0.47
C GLU A 68 11.25 -4.76 -0.33
N LYS A 69 10.38 -4.03 -1.04
CA LYS A 69 10.79 -2.86 -1.84
C LYS A 69 11.33 -1.69 -1.02
N LEU A 70 10.76 -1.46 0.16
CA LEU A 70 11.19 -0.38 1.05
C LEU A 70 12.43 -0.76 1.86
N ARG A 71 12.68 -2.06 2.06
CA ARG A 71 13.92 -2.54 2.70
C ARG A 71 15.16 -2.22 1.86
N ASP A 72 15.01 -2.16 0.54
CA ASP A 72 16.12 -1.77 -0.36
C ASP A 72 16.30 -0.25 -0.44
N LEU A 73 15.40 0.52 0.17
CA LEU A 73 15.35 1.98 0.05
C LEU A 73 15.71 2.74 1.33
N ILE A 74 15.81 2.05 2.47
CA ILE A 74 16.11 2.58 3.81
C ILE A 74 17.27 1.78 4.37
#